data_AF-A0A835BRC0-F1
#
_entry.id   AF-A0A835BRC0-F1
#
_cell.length_a   1.000
_cell.length_b   1.000
_cell.length_c   1.000
_cell.angle_alpha   90.00
_cell.angle_beta   90.00
_cell.angle_gamma   90.00
#
_symmetry.space_group_name_H-M   'P 1'
#
loop_
_entity.id
_entity.type
_entity.pdbx_description
1 polymer ?
#
loop_
_entity_poly.entity_id
_entity_poly.type
_entity_poly.pdbx_seq_one_letter_code
_entity_poly.pdbx_strand_id
1 'polypeptide(L)'
;MFRHSIDIELGDGHLALFWSDRWDGSGSPCVAALDLCKLIKSSIRKSRTVAQALPQRAWILDIKGRLTIPALAQYISLWHSSGRCQLRTGVEDIIRW
;
A
#
# COMPACT_ATOMS: atom_id res chain seq x y z
N MET A 1 -18.74 10.20 -5.65
CA MET A 1 -18.10 9.97 -4.34
C MET A 1 -16.67 10.50 -4.40
N PHE A 2 -16.35 11.58 -3.70
CA PHE A 2 -15.00 12.13 -3.65
C PHE A 2 -14.15 11.35 -2.64
N ARG A 3 -13.27 10.47 -3.12
CA ARG A 3 -12.14 9.97 -2.31
C ARG A 3 -11.09 11.07 -2.27
N HIS A 4 -11.13 11.91 -1.25
CA HIS A 4 -9.99 12.75 -0.93
C HIS A 4 -8.84 11.81 -0.55
N SER A 5 -7.78 11.85 -1.34
CA SER A 5 -6.59 11.04 -1.10
C SER A 5 -5.83 11.78 -0.01
N ILE A 6 -5.99 11.34 1.24
CA ILE A 6 -5.20 11.85 2.35
C ILE A 6 -3.75 11.56 2.01
N ASP A 7 -2.92 12.61 1.98
CA ASP A 7 -1.48 12.47 1.80
C ASP A 7 -0.89 12.16 3.17
N ILE A 8 -0.25 11.00 3.33
CA ILE A 8 0.29 10.59 4.62
C ILE A 8 1.80 10.61 4.51
N GLU A 9 2.43 11.49 5.30
CA GLU A 9 3.87 11.44 5.48
C GLU A 9 4.17 10.26 6.41
N LEU A 10 4.82 9.24 5.83
CA LEU A 10 5.04 7.96 6.49
C LEU A 10 6.06 8.10 7.63
N GLY A 11 5.59 7.84 8.85
CA GLY A 11 6.38 7.69 10.06
C GLY A 11 6.53 6.20 10.37
N ASP A 12 5.82 5.74 11.39
CA ASP A 12 5.80 4.36 11.87
C ASP A 12 4.87 3.44 11.04
N GLY A 13 4.00 4.03 10.21
CA GLY A 13 3.10 3.33 9.30
C GLY A 13 1.90 2.70 9.98
N HIS A 14 1.61 3.01 11.25
CA HIS A 14 0.49 2.42 11.98
C HIS A 14 -0.86 3.00 11.59
N LEU A 15 -0.91 4.22 11.04
CA LEU A 15 -2.13 4.88 10.61
C LEU A 15 -2.35 4.75 9.10
N ALA A 16 -1.28 4.78 8.30
CA ALA A 16 -1.36 4.67 6.86
C ALA A 16 -1.83 3.27 6.42
N LEU A 17 -2.87 3.21 5.56
CA LEU A 17 -3.31 1.97 4.92
C LEU A 17 -2.45 1.67 3.69
N PHE A 18 -1.83 0.48 3.67
CA PHE A 18 -0.90 0.10 2.62
C PHE A 18 -1.55 0.11 1.22
N TRP A 19 -2.77 -0.39 1.08
CA TRP A 19 -3.40 -0.50 -0.25
C TRP A 19 -4.16 0.75 -0.68
N SER A 20 -4.65 1.53 0.28
CA SER A 20 -5.68 2.56 0.03
C SER A 20 -5.18 3.99 0.11
N ASP A 21 -4.08 4.22 0.84
CA ASP A 21 -3.54 5.55 1.10
C ASP A 21 -2.27 5.82 0.30
N ARG A 22 -1.91 7.11 0.17
CA ARG A 22 -0.70 7.56 -0.49
C ARG A 22 0.42 7.70 0.55
N TRP A 23 1.22 6.65 0.68
CA TRP A 23 2.38 6.62 1.59
C TRP A 23 3.73 6.55 0.84
N ASP A 24 3.72 6.25 -0.46
CA ASP A 24 4.94 6.15 -1.28
C ASP A 24 5.16 7.36 -2.21
N GLY A 25 4.36 8.42 -2.04
CA GLY A 25 4.39 9.63 -2.87
C GLY A 25 3.89 9.46 -4.30
N SER A 26 3.68 8.23 -4.80
CA SER A 26 3.26 7.94 -6.18
C SER A 26 1.75 7.74 -6.35
N GLY A 27 1.00 7.77 -5.26
CA GLY A 27 -0.45 7.55 -5.21
C GLY A 27 -0.77 6.37 -4.29
N SER A 28 -2.04 5.99 -4.17
CA SER A 28 -2.34 4.74 -3.45
C SER A 28 -2.01 3.53 -4.32
N PRO A 29 -1.47 2.43 -3.76
CA PRO A 29 -1.18 1.23 -4.55
C PRO A 29 -2.39 0.69 -5.30
N CYS A 30 -3.60 0.80 -4.76
CA CYS A 30 -4.80 0.38 -5.48
C CYS A 30 -5.21 1.29 -6.65
N VAL A 31 -4.75 2.54 -6.69
CA VAL A 31 -4.95 3.44 -7.84
C VAL A 31 -3.87 3.21 -8.88
N ALA A 32 -2.62 3.02 -8.46
CA ALA A 32 -1.49 2.76 -9.36
C ALA A 32 -1.50 1.34 -9.97
N ALA A 33 -2.03 0.36 -9.23
CA ALA A 33 -2.03 -1.05 -9.59
C ALA A 33 -3.45 -1.66 -9.57
N LEU A 34 -4.29 -1.25 -10.53
CA LEU A 34 -5.70 -1.65 -10.58
C LEU A 34 -5.90 -3.16 -10.70
N ASP A 35 -5.09 -3.87 -11.49
CA ASP A 35 -5.23 -5.31 -11.70
C ASP A 35 -4.74 -6.11 -10.50
N LEU A 36 -3.68 -5.65 -9.85
CA LEU A 36 -3.22 -6.21 -8.58
C LEU A 36 -4.27 -5.97 -7.48
N CYS A 37 -4.87 -4.78 -7.43
CA CYS A 37 -5.88 -4.41 -6.45
C CYS A 37 -7.14 -5.31 -6.52
N LYS A 38 -7.51 -5.79 -7.71
CA LYS A 38 -8.62 -6.74 -7.91
C LYS A 38 -8.36 -8.09 -7.23
N LEU A 39 -7.09 -8.48 -7.06
CA LEU A 39 -6.70 -9.73 -6.41
C LEU A 39 -6.73 -9.65 -4.87
N ILE A 40 -7.06 -8.49 -4.30
CA ILE A 40 -6.98 -8.27 -2.86
C ILE A 40 -8.39 -8.07 -2.29
N LYS A 41 -8.69 -8.84 -1.24
CA LYS A 41 -9.98 -8.75 -0.55
C LYS A 41 -10.22 -7.33 -0.04
N SER A 42 -11.46 -6.84 -0.17
CA SER A 42 -11.85 -5.51 0.28
C SER A 42 -11.56 -5.28 1.77
N SER A 43 -11.73 -6.30 2.62
CA SER A 43 -11.39 -6.23 4.05
C SER A 43 -9.91 -5.91 4.28
N ILE A 44 -9.01 -6.61 3.57
CA ILE A 44 -7.56 -6.41 3.69
C ILE A 44 -7.17 -5.01 3.23
N ARG A 45 -7.76 -4.51 2.13
CA ARG A 45 -7.48 -3.16 1.63
C ARG A 45 -7.85 -2.05 2.62
N LYS A 46 -8.80 -2.32 3.53
CA LYS A 46 -9.30 -1.36 4.52
C LYS A 46 -8.65 -1.49 5.90
N SER A 47 -7.94 -2.59 6.18
CA SER A 47 -7.38 -2.85 7.50
C SER A 47 -5.86 -3.00 7.52
N ARG A 48 -5.24 -3.31 6.38
CA ARG A 48 -3.80 -3.53 6.29
C ARG A 48 -3.06 -2.19 6.35
N THR A 49 -2.31 -1.99 7.43
CA THR A 49 -1.46 -0.80 7.60
C THR A 49 -0.09 -0.99 6.94
N VAL A 50 0.61 0.11 6.67
CA VAL A 50 1.98 0.09 6.10
C VAL A 50 2.95 -0.59 7.07
N ALA A 51 2.80 -0.36 8.38
CA ALA A 51 3.56 -1.01 9.45
C ALA A 51 3.41 -2.54 9.44
N GLN A 52 2.24 -3.05 9.08
CA GLN A 52 2.02 -4.50 8.97
C GLN A 52 2.47 -5.06 7.62
N ALA A 53 2.34 -4.28 6.56
CA ALA A 53 2.55 -4.71 5.18
C ALA A 53 4.03 -4.74 4.78
N LEU A 54 4.81 -3.73 5.15
CA LEU A 54 6.20 -3.57 4.73
C LEU A 54 7.15 -4.61 5.36
N PRO A 55 7.10 -4.89 6.67
CA PRO A 55 7.99 -5.87 7.28
C PRO A 55 7.86 -7.23 6.62
N GLN A 56 9.01 -7.82 6.25
CA GLN A 56 9.09 -9.11 5.55
C GLN A 56 8.25 -9.18 4.27
N ARG A 57 7.81 -8.03 3.74
CA ARG A 57 6.93 -7.92 2.57
C ARG A 57 5.63 -8.71 2.76
N ALA A 58 5.05 -8.65 3.95
CA ALA A 58 3.82 -9.36 4.30
C ALA A 58 2.64 -9.03 3.36
N TRP A 59 2.64 -7.85 2.72
CA TRP A 59 1.62 -7.47 1.73
C TRP A 59 1.50 -8.44 0.55
N ILE A 60 2.56 -9.22 0.23
CA ILE A 60 2.50 -10.22 -0.85
C ILE A 60 1.44 -11.28 -0.54
N LEU A 61 1.27 -11.62 0.75
CA LEU A 61 0.31 -12.61 1.22
C LEU A 61 -1.15 -12.16 1.04
N ASP A 62 -1.37 -10.86 0.85
CA ASP A 62 -2.69 -10.26 0.65
C ASP A 62 -3.24 -10.55 -0.75
N ILE A 63 -2.36 -10.86 -1.71
CA ILE A 63 -2.73 -11.18 -3.09
C ILE A 63 -3.36 -12.58 -3.10
N LYS A 64 -4.65 -12.66 -3.43
CA LYS A 64 -5.42 -13.90 -3.52
C LYS A 64 -6.00 -14.05 -4.92
N GLY A 65 -5.58 -15.09 -5.61
CA GLY A 65 -6.10 -15.43 -6.94
C GLY A 65 -4.99 -15.61 -7.96
N ARG A 66 -5.38 -15.71 -9.23
CA ARG A 66 -4.45 -15.91 -10.34
C ARG A 66 -3.81 -14.58 -10.73
N LEU A 67 -2.48 -14.51 -10.64
CA LEU A 67 -1.70 -13.42 -11.19
C LEU A 67 -1.78 -13.45 -12.73
N THR A 68 -2.32 -12.38 -13.31
CA THR A 68 -2.27 -12.12 -14.75
C THR A 68 -0.99 -11.36 -15.09
N ILE A 69 -0.59 -11.34 -16.37
CA ILE A 69 0.61 -10.60 -16.82
C ILE A 69 0.56 -9.11 -16.41
N PRO A 70 -0.56 -8.37 -16.57
CA PRO A 70 -0.66 -6.99 -16.10
C PRO A 70 -0.51 -6.84 -14.58
N ALA A 71 -1.11 -7.76 -13.81
CA ALA A 71 -0.98 -7.76 -12.35
C ALA A 71 0.46 -8.07 -11.90
N LEU A 72 1.19 -8.91 -12.65
CA LEU A 72 2.59 -9.21 -12.38
C LEU A 72 3.50 -7.98 -12.61
N ALA A 73 3.28 -7.24 -13.69
CA ALA A 73 4.02 -5.99 -13.93
C ALA A 73 3.77 -4.97 -12.80
N GLN A 74 2.51 -4.81 -12.40
CA GLN A 74 2.13 -3.94 -11.28
C GLN A 74 2.74 -4.39 -9.95
N TYR A 75 2.80 -5.70 -9.71
CA TYR A 75 3.47 -6.28 -8.54
C TYR A 75 4.95 -5.90 -8.48
N ILE A 76 5.68 -6.01 -9.60
CA ILE A 76 7.10 -5.65 -9.67
C ILE A 76 7.30 -4.16 -9.36
N SER A 77 6.47 -3.29 -9.94
CA SER A 77 6.53 -1.85 -9.65
C SER A 77 6.32 -1.55 -8.16
N LEU A 78 5.31 -2.18 -7.53
CA LEU A 78 5.05 -2.03 -6.10
C LEU A 78 6.16 -2.61 -5.23
N TRP A 79 6.78 -3.72 -5.65
CA TRP A 79 7.94 -4.30 -4.98
C TRP A 79 9.14 -3.34 -4.93
N HIS A 80 9.40 -2.63 -6.03
CA HIS A 80 10.45 -1.63 -6.08
C HIS A 80 10.12 -0.40 -5.23
N SER A 81 8.88 0.09 -5.29
CA SER A 81 8.43 1.23 -4.47
C SER A 81 8.52 0.90 -2.98
N SER A 82 7.92 -0.20 -2.55
CA SER A 82 7.93 -0.65 -1.14
C SER A 82 9.34 -0.92 -0.59
N GLY A 83 10.29 -1.32 -1.43
CA GLY A 83 11.69 -1.51 -1.02
C GLY A 83 12.46 -0.22 -0.74
N ARG A 84 11.97 0.93 -1.24
CA ARG A 84 12.56 2.26 -0.98
C ARG A 84 11.98 2.91 0.26
N CYS A 85 10.85 2.42 0.76
CA CYS A 85 10.20 2.97 1.93
C CYS A 85 10.83 2.42 3.20
N GLN A 86 11.23 3.33 4.09
CA GLN A 86 11.77 3.01 5.40
C GLN A 86 10.85 3.58 6.47
N LEU A 87 10.35 2.71 7.34
CA LEU A 87 9.55 3.11 8.49
C LEU A 87 10.46 3.75 9.54
N ARG A 88 10.00 4.85 10.12
CA ARG A 88 10.67 5.54 11.23
C ARG A 88 10.02 5.10 12.53
N THR A 89 10.60 4.08 13.16
CA THR A 89 10.08 3.55 14.43
C THR A 89 10.04 4.64 15.50
N GLY A 90 8.87 4.87 16.09
CA GLY A 90 8.67 5.86 17.15
C GLY A 90 8.29 7.27 16.68
N VAL A 91 8.08 7.48 15.37
CA VAL A 91 7.53 8.72 14.82
C VAL A 91 6.16 8.42 14.24
N GLU A 92 5.09 9.04 14.77
CA GLU A 92 3.74 8.83 14.23
C GLU A 92 3.62 9.32 12.77
N ASP A 93 2.72 8.69 12.02
CA ASP A 93 2.35 9.13 10.67
C ASP A 93 1.70 10.54 10.70
N ILE A 94 2.07 11.42 9.77
CA ILE A 94 1.49 12.76 9.67
C ILE A 94 0.48 12.81 8.53
N ILE A 95 -0.78 13.06 8.88
CA ILE A 95 -1.90 13.22 7.95
C ILE A 95 -1.88 14.65 7.39
N ARG A 96 -1.69 14.80 6.08
CA ARG A 96 -1.80 16.07 5.34
C ARG A 96 -3.06 16.06 4.47
N TRP A 97 -3.77 17.18 4.49
CA TRP A 97 -5.06 17.38 3.80
C TRP A 97 -4.87 18.11 2.48
#